data_AF-A0A1B2ZAK0-F1
#
_entry.id   AF-A0A1B2ZAK0-F1
#
_cell.length_a   1.000
_cell.length_b   1.000
_cell.length_c   1.000
_cell.angle_alpha   90.00
_cell.angle_beta   90.00
_cell.angle_gamma   90.00
#
_symmetry.space_group_name_H-M   'P 1'
#
loop_
_entity.id
_entity.type
_entity.pdbx_description
1 polymer ?
#
loop_
_entity_poly.entity_id
_entity_poly.type
_entity_poly.pdbx_seq_one_letter_code
_entity_poly.pdbx_strand_id
1 'polypeptide(L)'
;MAGYVINYTLPRSGEFARASLLSKYEKIPFEKGFGTIVVERVIDAMVFGLIFLITGLLRINSGDIDAITDPGESSSDWKIYALIAFLMFGSIGLFFYFKNKKFRRLVKEKFLGFYEGIKSVWTMKKKWAFIAHTFFIWGAYIVALWLFALSFPQTAGIGIDTVFGIFLVSAVAVGLLPGGIGAYPVWVTKVLAMDGVHFAALGVFAWGAQTLAIVVLGLLSLFLIQRQPKEESEQNEVDI
;
A
#
# COMPACT_ATOMS: atom_id res chain seq x y z
N MET A 1 10.78 -6.45 11.32
CA MET A 1 10.08 -7.26 10.29
C MET A 1 8.96 -8.13 10.87
N ALA A 2 8.98 -8.43 12.17
CA ALA A 2 7.93 -9.17 12.88
C ALA A 2 6.48 -8.76 12.57
N GLY A 3 6.17 -7.46 12.49
CA GLY A 3 4.81 -7.01 12.13
C GLY A 3 4.40 -7.42 10.71
N TYR A 4 5.31 -7.34 9.73
CA TYR A 4 4.98 -7.66 8.33
C TYR A 4 4.65 -9.13 8.11
N VAL A 5 5.32 -10.06 8.81
CA VAL A 5 4.97 -11.49 8.70
C VAL A 5 3.60 -11.79 9.30
N ILE A 6 3.18 -11.07 10.34
CA ILE A 6 1.85 -11.22 10.94
C ILE A 6 0.73 -10.77 9.98
N ASN A 7 1.00 -9.83 9.06
CA ASN A 7 0.01 -9.44 8.04
C ASN A 7 -0.38 -10.58 7.08
N TYR A 8 0.39 -11.67 7.01
CA TYR A 8 0.04 -12.86 6.22
C TYR A 8 -1.01 -13.75 6.89
N THR A 9 -1.34 -13.55 8.17
CA THR A 9 -2.43 -14.28 8.84
C THR A 9 -3.74 -13.52 8.70
N LEU A 10 -3.76 -12.27 9.16
CA LEU A 10 -4.87 -11.35 9.06
C LEU A 10 -4.37 -10.03 8.48
N PRO A 11 -5.04 -9.47 7.45
CA PRO A 11 -4.62 -8.22 6.85
C PRO A 11 -4.52 -7.13 7.92
N ARG A 12 -3.41 -6.38 7.91
CA ARG A 12 -3.13 -5.24 8.81
C ARG A 12 -2.99 -5.58 10.30
N SER A 13 -3.11 -6.84 10.70
CA SER A 13 -2.90 -7.25 12.11
C SER A 13 -1.46 -7.03 12.61
N GLY A 14 -0.50 -6.97 11.68
CA GLY A 14 0.91 -6.69 11.95
C GLY A 14 1.19 -5.31 12.54
N GLU A 15 0.32 -4.34 12.30
CA GLU A 15 0.41 -2.99 12.86
C GLU A 15 0.14 -3.03 14.38
N PHE A 16 -0.91 -3.75 14.78
CA PHE A 16 -1.22 -4.00 16.18
C PHE A 16 -0.10 -4.79 16.87
N ALA A 17 0.39 -5.85 16.20
CA ALA A 17 1.49 -6.65 16.73
C ALA A 17 2.78 -5.84 16.92
N ARG A 18 3.13 -4.96 15.98
CA ARG A 18 4.29 -4.07 16.11
C ARG A 18 4.15 -3.14 17.31
N ALA A 19 3.01 -2.49 17.47
CA ALA A 19 2.76 -1.61 18.63
C ALA A 19 2.81 -2.39 19.96
N SER A 20 2.26 -3.62 19.98
CA SER A 20 2.31 -4.49 21.16
C SER A 20 3.73 -4.95 21.50
N LEU A 21 4.54 -5.32 20.49
CA LEU A 21 5.93 -5.70 20.70
C LEU A 21 6.77 -4.52 21.21
N LEU A 22 6.61 -3.32 20.65
CA LEU A 22 7.28 -2.12 21.15
C LEU A 22 6.88 -1.80 22.60
N SER A 23 5.59 -1.92 22.94
CA SER A 23 5.14 -1.72 24.31
C SER A 23 5.74 -2.73 25.29
N LYS A 24 5.86 -4.00 24.87
CA LYS A 24 6.36 -5.09 25.71
C LYS A 24 7.89 -5.06 25.90
N TYR A 25 8.65 -4.70 24.87
CA TYR A 25 10.12 -4.81 24.87
C TYR A 25 10.83 -3.48 25.06
N GLU A 26 10.23 -2.37 24.62
CA GLU A 26 10.83 -1.03 24.59
C GLU A 26 10.06 -0.02 25.46
N LYS A 27 9.08 -0.49 26.27
CA LYS A 27 8.22 0.33 27.16
C LYS A 27 7.53 1.54 26.52
N ILE A 28 7.37 1.56 25.21
CA ILE A 28 6.63 2.62 24.53
C ILE A 28 5.13 2.39 24.75
N PRO A 29 4.37 3.33 25.34
CA PRO A 29 2.93 3.16 25.54
C PRO A 29 2.24 2.77 24.23
N PHE A 30 1.38 1.75 24.30
CA PHE A 30 0.76 1.16 23.12
C PHE A 30 0.04 2.22 22.27
N GLU A 31 -0.68 3.13 22.92
CA GLU A 31 -1.45 4.20 22.27
C GLU A 31 -0.55 5.16 21.50
N LYS A 32 0.63 5.48 22.05
CA LYS A 32 1.62 6.35 21.39
C LYS A 32 2.22 5.65 20.19
N GLY A 33 2.67 4.40 20.37
CA GLY A 33 3.24 3.59 19.30
C GLY A 33 2.25 3.42 18.17
N PHE A 34 1.04 2.93 18.47
CA PHE A 34 -0.04 2.71 17.51
C PHE A 34 -0.46 4.01 16.81
N GLY A 35 -0.55 5.13 17.54
CA GLY A 35 -0.83 6.44 16.96
C GLY A 35 0.18 6.84 15.88
N THR A 36 1.48 6.63 16.10
CA THR A 36 2.52 6.85 15.08
C THR A 36 2.33 5.94 13.87
N ILE A 37 1.98 4.67 14.06
CA ILE A 37 1.71 3.74 12.94
C ILE A 37 0.55 4.26 12.07
N VAL A 38 -0.52 4.75 12.69
CA VAL A 38 -1.68 5.29 11.95
C VAL A 38 -1.27 6.50 11.10
N VAL A 39 -0.44 7.39 11.64
CA VAL A 39 0.14 8.51 10.89
C VAL A 39 0.96 7.99 9.70
N GLU A 40 1.84 7.01 9.91
CA GLU A 40 2.62 6.40 8.83
C GLU A 40 1.70 5.89 7.70
N ARG A 41 0.61 5.19 8.04
CA ARG A 41 -0.37 4.66 7.08
C ARG A 41 -1.10 5.74 6.29
N VAL A 42 -1.42 6.88 6.92
CA VAL A 42 -2.03 8.03 6.23
C VAL A 42 -1.10 8.55 5.13
N ILE A 43 0.20 8.67 5.44
CA ILE A 43 1.19 9.16 4.48
C ILE A 43 1.46 8.12 3.38
N ASP A 44 1.56 6.85 3.74
CA ASP A 44 1.66 5.76 2.76
C ASP A 44 0.47 5.75 1.79
N ALA A 45 -0.75 6.00 2.28
CA ALA A 45 -1.94 6.12 1.44
C ALA A 45 -1.88 7.35 0.50
N MET A 46 -1.26 8.46 0.92
CA MET A 46 -1.05 9.62 0.05
C MET A 46 -0.05 9.32 -1.06
N VAL A 47 1.09 8.70 -0.73
CA VAL A 47 2.10 8.34 -1.73
C VAL A 47 1.54 7.30 -2.69
N PHE A 48 0.79 6.32 -2.18
CA PHE A 48 0.06 5.38 -3.01
C PHE A 48 -0.95 6.08 -3.94
N GLY A 49 -1.70 7.06 -3.44
CA GLY A 49 -2.62 7.87 -4.24
C GLY A 49 -1.91 8.66 -5.34
N LEU A 50 -0.73 9.22 -5.05
CA LEU A 50 0.11 9.87 -6.05
C LEU A 50 0.57 8.88 -7.12
N ILE A 51 1.03 7.69 -6.72
CA ILE A 51 1.44 6.64 -7.68
C ILE A 51 0.25 6.19 -8.51
N PHE A 52 -0.94 6.04 -7.92
CA PHE A 52 -2.17 5.74 -8.66
C PHE A 52 -2.46 6.79 -9.74
N LEU A 53 -2.33 8.09 -9.42
CA LEU A 53 -2.49 9.16 -10.40
C LEU A 53 -1.43 9.09 -11.51
N ILE A 54 -0.16 8.86 -11.15
CA ILE A 54 0.93 8.69 -12.13
C ILE A 54 0.65 7.48 -13.04
N THR A 55 0.27 6.33 -12.48
CA THR A 55 -0.12 5.14 -13.26
C THR A 55 -1.27 5.45 -14.22
N GLY A 56 -2.28 6.20 -13.75
CA GLY A 56 -3.38 6.66 -14.59
C GLY A 56 -2.89 7.51 -15.76
N LEU A 57 -2.07 8.52 -15.49
CA LEU A 57 -1.49 9.40 -16.51
C LEU A 57 -0.62 8.64 -17.53
N LEU A 58 0.18 7.67 -17.07
CA LEU A 58 1.04 6.86 -17.94
C LEU A 58 0.25 5.90 -18.84
N ARG A 59 -0.92 5.45 -18.39
CA ARG A 59 -1.78 4.51 -19.13
C ARG A 59 -2.86 5.21 -19.97
N ILE A 60 -2.98 6.53 -19.91
CA ILE A 60 -3.79 7.32 -20.85
C ILE A 60 -3.04 7.35 -22.18
N ASN A 61 -3.61 6.76 -23.21
CA ASN A 61 -3.08 6.89 -24.57
C ASN A 61 -3.69 8.13 -25.25
N SER A 62 -2.98 8.77 -26.19
CA SER A 62 -3.48 9.89 -27.00
C SER A 62 -4.79 9.54 -27.70
N GLY A 63 -4.90 8.32 -28.24
CA GLY A 63 -6.15 7.83 -28.84
C GLY A 63 -7.31 7.65 -27.87
N ASP A 64 -7.07 7.50 -26.57
CA ASP A 64 -8.15 7.48 -25.56
C ASP A 64 -8.74 8.89 -25.34
N ILE A 65 -7.92 9.93 -25.48
CA ILE A 65 -8.35 11.33 -25.39
C ILE A 65 -9.12 11.69 -26.67
N ASP A 66 -8.60 11.29 -27.83
CA ASP A 66 -9.24 11.54 -29.13
C ASP A 66 -10.59 10.80 -29.21
N ALA A 67 -10.69 9.55 -28.75
CA ALA A 67 -11.95 8.80 -28.72
C ALA A 67 -12.99 9.27 -27.67
N ILE A 68 -12.59 10.09 -26.68
CA ILE A 68 -13.53 10.83 -25.82
C ILE A 68 -14.08 12.06 -26.56
N THR A 69 -13.34 12.57 -27.54
CA THR A 69 -13.65 13.80 -28.27
C THR A 69 -14.28 13.52 -29.65
N ASP A 70 -14.13 12.30 -30.17
CA ASP A 70 -14.66 11.85 -31.45
C ASP A 70 -15.60 10.64 -31.24
N PRO A 71 -16.93 10.79 -31.40
CA PRO A 71 -17.91 9.74 -31.11
C PRO A 71 -17.89 8.56 -32.10
N GLY A 72 -16.98 8.56 -33.09
CA GLY A 72 -16.90 7.58 -34.17
C GLY A 72 -15.93 6.41 -33.96
N GLU A 73 -14.97 6.51 -33.04
CA GLU A 73 -14.01 5.42 -32.77
C GLU A 73 -14.33 4.72 -31.45
N SER A 74 -14.52 3.40 -31.52
CA SER A 74 -14.83 2.57 -30.37
C SER A 74 -13.66 2.54 -29.37
N SER A 75 -13.64 3.50 -28.45
CA SER A 75 -12.85 3.40 -27.24
C SER A 75 -13.32 2.18 -26.44
N SER A 76 -12.36 1.46 -25.87
CA SER A 76 -12.56 0.24 -25.10
C SER A 76 -13.71 0.37 -24.08
N ASP A 77 -14.85 -0.28 -24.35
CA ASP A 77 -16.13 -0.13 -23.63
C ASP A 77 -16.00 -0.20 -22.09
N TRP A 78 -15.03 -0.97 -21.59
CA TRP A 78 -14.82 -1.13 -20.14
C TRP A 78 -14.39 0.16 -19.43
N LYS A 79 -13.70 1.10 -20.10
CA LYS A 79 -13.29 2.38 -19.50
C LYS A 79 -14.50 3.27 -19.23
N ILE A 80 -15.46 3.29 -20.15
CA ILE A 80 -16.75 3.99 -20.00
C ILE A 80 -17.57 3.33 -18.89
N TYR A 81 -17.66 1.99 -18.87
CA TYR A 81 -18.33 1.28 -17.78
C TYR A 81 -17.67 1.51 -16.41
N ALA A 82 -16.35 1.60 -16.35
CA ALA A 82 -15.60 1.91 -15.12
C ALA A 82 -15.86 3.36 -14.65
N LEU A 83 -15.90 4.32 -15.57
CA LEU A 83 -16.24 5.72 -15.26
C LEU A 83 -17.69 5.85 -14.78
N ILE A 84 -18.64 5.20 -15.46
CA ILE A 84 -20.06 5.17 -15.06
C ILE A 84 -20.21 4.53 -13.68
N ALA A 85 -19.55 3.40 -13.42
CA ALA A 85 -19.56 2.76 -12.12
C ALA A 85 -18.98 3.69 -11.05
N PHE A 86 -17.84 4.35 -11.31
CA PHE A 86 -17.24 5.32 -10.39
C PHE A 86 -18.19 6.48 -10.06
N LEU A 87 -18.82 7.09 -11.07
CA LEU A 87 -19.79 8.17 -10.89
C LEU A 87 -21.04 7.70 -10.14
N MET A 88 -21.53 6.49 -10.42
CA MET A 88 -22.67 5.88 -9.72
C MET A 88 -22.35 5.60 -8.25
N PHE A 89 -21.23 4.95 -7.95
CA PHE A 89 -20.80 4.71 -6.56
C PHE A 89 -20.47 6.00 -5.82
N GLY A 90 -19.86 6.98 -6.50
CA GLY A 90 -19.57 8.30 -5.95
C GLY A 90 -20.84 9.08 -5.59
N SER A 91 -21.85 9.08 -6.47
CA SER A 91 -23.13 9.73 -6.22
C SER A 91 -23.94 9.03 -5.11
N ILE A 92 -23.92 7.70 -5.05
CA ILE A 92 -24.49 6.93 -3.94
C ILE A 92 -23.81 7.28 -2.61
N GLY A 93 -22.47 7.31 -2.58
CA GLY A 93 -21.70 7.70 -1.40
C GLY A 93 -22.03 9.12 -0.95
N LEU A 94 -22.15 10.07 -1.90
CA LEU A 94 -22.51 11.45 -1.63
C LEU A 94 -23.95 11.58 -1.10
N PHE A 95 -24.90 10.82 -1.68
CA PHE A 95 -26.27 10.75 -1.20
C PHE A 95 -26.33 10.27 0.26
N PHE A 96 -25.62 9.18 0.60
CA PHE A 96 -25.53 8.69 1.98
C PHE A 96 -24.86 9.69 2.93
N TYR A 97 -23.85 10.44 2.45
CA TYR A 97 -23.20 11.49 3.24
C TYR A 97 -24.18 12.61 3.64
N PHE A 98 -25.06 13.02 2.72
CA PHE A 98 -26.06 14.04 3.01
C PHE A 98 -27.27 13.51 3.80
N LYS A 99 -27.70 12.26 3.59
CA LYS A 99 -28.89 11.72 4.27
C LYS A 99 -28.62 11.08 5.63
N ASN A 100 -27.45 10.46 5.83
CA ASN A 100 -27.19 9.68 7.04
C ASN A 100 -26.19 10.39 7.96
N LYS A 101 -26.68 10.90 9.10
CA LYS A 101 -25.85 11.58 10.11
C LYS A 101 -24.72 10.69 10.66
N LYS A 102 -24.94 9.37 10.83
CA LYS A 102 -23.91 8.43 11.30
C LYS A 102 -22.81 8.25 10.25
N PHE A 103 -23.19 8.08 8.99
CA PHE A 103 -22.22 7.97 7.88
C PHE A 103 -21.44 9.27 7.70
N ARG A 104 -22.11 10.43 7.76
CA ARG A 104 -21.47 11.75 7.73
C ARG A 104 -20.45 11.92 8.85
N ARG A 105 -20.80 11.52 10.08
CA ARG A 105 -19.90 11.59 11.24
C ARG A 105 -18.69 10.69 11.02
N LEU A 106 -18.89 9.45 10.58
CA LEU A 106 -17.81 8.51 10.26
C LEU A 106 -16.86 9.08 9.21
N VAL A 107 -17.39 9.63 8.11
CA VAL A 107 -16.57 10.26 7.06
C VAL A 107 -15.78 11.45 7.62
N LYS A 108 -16.41 12.31 8.42
CA LYS A 108 -15.73 13.44 9.06
C LYS A 108 -14.63 13.00 10.01
N GLU A 109 -14.86 12.01 10.86
CA GLU A 109 -13.87 11.47 11.79
C GLU A 109 -12.67 10.88 11.04
N LYS A 110 -12.91 10.13 9.96
CA LYS A 110 -11.85 9.60 9.09
C LYS A 110 -11.05 10.73 8.42
N PHE A 111 -11.74 11.76 7.92
CA PHE A 111 -11.08 12.91 7.30
C PHE A 111 -10.27 13.73 8.31
N LEU A 112 -10.80 13.95 9.52
CA LEU A 112 -10.10 14.67 10.58
C LEU A 112 -8.83 13.91 11.00
N GLY A 113 -8.93 12.60 11.21
CA GLY A 113 -7.76 11.76 11.51
C GLY A 113 -6.73 11.74 10.39
N PHE A 114 -7.17 11.74 9.13
CA PHE A 114 -6.29 11.89 7.97
C PHE A 114 -5.57 13.25 7.98
N TYR A 115 -6.31 14.34 8.20
CA TYR A 115 -5.76 15.69 8.31
C TYR A 115 -4.76 15.84 9.47
N GLU A 116 -5.07 15.27 10.64
CA GLU A 116 -4.16 15.21 11.79
C GLU A 116 -2.89 14.44 11.48
N GLY A 117 -3.00 13.32 10.75
CA GLY A 117 -1.86 12.55 10.26
C GLY A 117 -0.93 13.40 9.40
N ILE A 118 -1.47 14.10 8.40
CA ILE A 118 -0.70 15.03 7.55
C ILE A 118 -0.04 16.12 8.41
N LYS A 119 -0.82 16.75 9.29
CA LYS A 119 -0.33 17.84 10.14
C LYS A 119 0.84 17.38 11.02
N SER A 120 0.79 16.15 11.54
CA SER A 120 1.84 15.61 12.41
C SER A 120 3.18 15.40 11.71
N VAL A 121 3.18 15.13 10.41
CA VAL A 121 4.44 15.06 9.63
C VAL A 121 5.11 16.43 9.58
N TRP A 122 4.32 17.50 9.45
CA TRP A 122 4.87 18.87 9.35
C TRP A 122 5.45 19.38 10.68
N THR A 123 5.02 18.82 11.81
CA THR A 123 5.54 19.15 13.15
C THR A 123 6.74 18.28 13.56
N MET A 124 7.07 17.24 12.78
CA MET A 124 8.17 16.33 13.09
C MET A 124 9.55 16.97 12.88
N LYS A 125 10.48 16.77 13.82
CA LYS A 125 11.85 17.31 13.76
C LYS A 125 12.58 16.92 12.45
N LYS A 126 12.47 15.66 12.02
CA LYS A 126 13.15 15.09 10.85
C LYS A 126 12.19 14.82 9.67
N LYS A 127 11.23 15.71 9.44
CA LYS A 127 10.18 15.54 8.41
C LYS A 127 10.71 15.23 7.00
N TRP A 128 11.78 15.89 6.57
CA TRP A 128 12.37 15.65 5.24
C TRP A 128 13.00 14.26 5.12
N ALA A 129 13.67 13.79 6.17
CA ALA A 129 14.22 12.44 6.19
C ALA A 129 13.09 11.41 6.16
N PHE A 130 12.01 11.62 6.91
CA PHE A 130 10.83 10.76 6.89
C PHE A 130 10.21 10.70 5.49
N ILE A 131 9.92 11.85 4.87
CA ILE A 131 9.34 11.93 3.52
C ILE A 131 10.26 11.24 2.50
N ALA A 132 11.57 11.51 2.55
CA ALA A 132 12.54 10.90 1.64
C ALA A 132 12.56 9.38 1.79
N HIS A 133 12.54 8.85 3.02
CA HIS A 133 12.48 7.41 3.26
C HIS A 133 11.16 6.79 2.77
N THR A 134 10.03 7.48 2.94
CA THR A 134 8.75 7.03 2.38
C THR A 134 8.86 6.89 0.87
N PHE A 135 9.24 7.95 0.14
CA PHE A 135 9.40 7.89 -1.31
C PHE A 135 10.44 6.85 -1.75
N PHE A 136 11.53 6.70 -1.00
CA PHE A 136 12.55 5.68 -1.26
C PHE A 136 11.97 4.26 -1.16
N ILE A 137 11.18 3.96 -0.14
CA ILE A 137 10.55 2.63 0.03
C ILE A 137 9.63 2.33 -1.16
N TRP A 138 8.76 3.27 -1.52
CA TRP A 138 7.83 3.09 -2.65
C TRP A 138 8.57 2.97 -3.99
N GLY A 139 9.59 3.82 -4.22
CA GLY A 139 10.45 3.74 -5.39
C GLY A 139 11.23 2.43 -5.47
N ALA A 140 11.75 1.93 -4.34
CA ALA A 140 12.46 0.66 -4.29
C ALA A 140 11.56 -0.52 -4.67
N TYR A 141 10.27 -0.52 -4.28
CA TYR A 141 9.33 -1.56 -4.73
C TYR A 141 9.09 -1.49 -6.25
N ILE A 142 8.92 -0.31 -6.82
CA ILE A 142 8.74 -0.14 -8.28
C ILE A 142 10.00 -0.61 -9.01
N VAL A 143 11.18 -0.20 -8.55
CA VAL A 143 12.46 -0.63 -9.11
C VAL A 143 12.64 -2.14 -8.99
N ALA A 144 12.28 -2.75 -7.86
CA ALA A 144 12.34 -4.20 -7.70
C ALA A 144 11.47 -4.93 -8.72
N LEU A 145 10.23 -4.47 -8.94
CA LEU A 145 9.37 -5.04 -9.98
C LEU A 145 9.93 -4.85 -11.40
N TRP A 146 10.54 -3.69 -11.67
CA TRP A 146 11.21 -3.47 -12.94
C TRP A 146 12.39 -4.42 -13.14
N LEU A 147 13.24 -4.60 -12.13
CA LEU A 147 14.35 -5.56 -12.17
C LEU A 147 13.85 -7.00 -12.34
N PHE A 148 12.76 -7.38 -11.68
CA PHE A 148 12.13 -8.69 -11.89
C PHE A 148 11.66 -8.84 -13.34
N ALA A 149 11.02 -7.83 -13.93
CA ALA A 149 10.61 -7.86 -15.32
C ALA A 149 11.82 -8.00 -16.28
N LEU A 150 12.93 -7.31 -16.00
CA LEU A 150 14.17 -7.40 -16.78
C LEU A 150 14.85 -8.77 -16.69
N SER A 151 14.59 -9.54 -15.62
CA SER A 151 15.19 -10.88 -15.45
C SER A 151 14.61 -11.96 -16.39
N PHE A 152 13.50 -11.68 -17.07
CA PHE A 152 12.87 -12.62 -18.00
C PHE A 152 12.79 -12.02 -19.42
N PRO A 153 13.23 -12.74 -20.48
CA PRO A 153 13.14 -12.26 -21.85
C PRO A 153 11.72 -11.85 -22.28
N GLN A 154 10.70 -12.53 -21.76
CA GLN A 154 9.29 -12.28 -22.07
C GLN A 154 8.79 -10.94 -21.54
N THR A 155 9.42 -10.39 -20.50
CA THR A 155 9.00 -9.17 -19.82
C THR A 155 10.07 -8.06 -19.82
N ALA A 156 11.25 -8.32 -20.38
CA ALA A 156 12.33 -7.34 -20.41
C ALA A 156 12.01 -6.08 -21.23
N GLY A 157 11.10 -6.19 -22.20
CA GLY A 157 10.65 -5.09 -23.04
C GLY A 157 9.39 -4.36 -22.57
N ILE A 158 8.82 -4.69 -21.40
CA ILE A 158 7.60 -4.02 -20.95
C ILE A 158 7.85 -2.54 -20.66
N GLY A 159 6.85 -1.71 -20.96
CA GLY A 159 6.90 -0.28 -20.70
C GLY A 159 6.86 0.05 -19.21
N ILE A 160 7.28 1.26 -18.87
CA ILE A 160 7.24 1.76 -17.49
C ILE A 160 5.79 1.87 -16.98
N ASP A 161 4.85 2.16 -17.86
CA ASP A 161 3.41 2.18 -17.60
C ASP A 161 2.87 0.79 -17.20
N THR A 162 3.39 -0.29 -17.81
CA THR A 162 3.13 -1.67 -17.40
C THR A 162 3.65 -1.92 -15.98
N VAL A 163 4.89 -1.53 -15.69
CA VAL A 163 5.51 -1.72 -14.36
C VAL A 163 4.70 -0.99 -13.28
N PHE A 164 4.27 0.24 -13.54
CA PHE A 164 3.41 1.01 -12.64
C PHE A 164 2.01 0.39 -12.48
N GLY A 165 1.47 -0.21 -13.54
CA GLY A 165 0.23 -1.00 -13.49
C GLY A 165 0.36 -2.24 -12.61
N ILE A 166 1.44 -3.01 -12.80
CA ILE A 166 1.80 -4.19 -11.99
C ILE A 166 1.93 -3.78 -10.53
N PHE A 167 2.68 -2.71 -10.26
CA PHE A 167 2.87 -2.17 -8.92
C PHE A 167 1.54 -1.85 -8.25
N LEU A 168 0.65 -1.15 -8.97
CA LEU A 168 -0.64 -0.74 -8.44
C LEU A 168 -1.49 -1.94 -8.04
N VAL A 169 -1.71 -2.89 -8.95
CA VAL A 169 -2.56 -4.06 -8.66
C VAL A 169 -1.94 -4.95 -7.57
N SER A 170 -0.61 -5.04 -7.54
CA SER A 170 0.14 -5.78 -6.52
C SER A 170 -0.07 -5.18 -5.12
N ALA A 171 0.06 -3.86 -4.99
CA ALA A 171 -0.15 -3.15 -3.73
C ALA A 171 -1.62 -3.28 -3.24
N VAL A 172 -2.59 -3.21 -4.16
CA VAL A 172 -4.01 -3.43 -3.82
C VAL A 172 -4.23 -4.87 -3.35
N ALA A 173 -3.66 -5.86 -4.02
CA ALA A 173 -3.81 -7.26 -3.63
C ALA A 173 -3.30 -7.51 -2.21
N VAL A 174 -2.11 -7.01 -1.86
CA VAL A 174 -1.54 -7.10 -0.50
C VAL A 174 -2.36 -6.32 0.52
N GLY A 175 -2.95 -5.19 0.11
CA GLY A 175 -3.79 -4.36 0.98
C GLY A 175 -5.15 -4.99 1.32
N LEU A 176 -5.67 -5.88 0.47
CA LEU A 176 -6.98 -6.52 0.60
C LEU A 176 -6.92 -7.95 1.14
N LEU A 177 -5.90 -8.72 0.75
CA LEU A 177 -5.76 -10.12 1.11
C LEU A 177 -4.47 -10.37 1.91
N PRO A 178 -4.43 -11.40 2.78
CA PRO A 178 -3.23 -11.74 3.53
C PRO A 178 -2.05 -11.99 2.57
N GLY A 179 -1.07 -11.09 2.58
CA GLY A 179 0.07 -11.14 1.68
C GLY A 179 -0.24 -11.10 0.18
N GLY A 180 -1.47 -10.73 -0.22
CA GLY A 180 -1.91 -10.75 -1.62
C GLY A 180 -2.04 -12.15 -2.22
N ILE A 181 -2.15 -13.20 -1.41
CA ILE A 181 -2.20 -14.59 -1.88
C ILE A 181 -3.31 -14.79 -2.94
N GLY A 182 -2.96 -15.43 -4.05
CA GLY A 182 -3.85 -15.65 -5.19
C GLY A 182 -4.07 -14.41 -6.06
N ALA A 183 -4.56 -13.30 -5.48
CA ALA A 183 -4.88 -12.09 -6.26
C ALA A 183 -3.64 -11.44 -6.88
N TYR A 184 -2.52 -11.37 -6.16
CA TYR A 184 -1.30 -10.72 -6.66
C TYR A 184 -0.82 -11.36 -7.97
N PRO A 185 -0.48 -12.67 -8.05
CA PRO A 185 -0.03 -13.25 -9.30
C PRO A 185 -1.05 -13.14 -10.45
N VAL A 186 -2.34 -13.32 -10.14
CA VAL A 186 -3.42 -13.26 -11.12
C VAL A 186 -3.56 -11.86 -11.70
N TRP A 187 -3.57 -10.82 -10.87
CA TRP A 187 -3.74 -9.45 -11.33
C TRP A 187 -2.52 -8.93 -12.08
N VAL A 188 -1.31 -9.30 -11.66
CA VAL A 188 -0.08 -9.02 -12.44
C VAL A 188 -0.18 -9.64 -13.83
N THR A 189 -0.64 -10.90 -13.92
CA THR A 189 -0.85 -11.58 -15.21
C THR A 189 -1.87 -10.84 -16.08
N LYS A 190 -2.94 -10.29 -15.48
CA LYS A 190 -3.93 -9.48 -16.21
C LYS A 190 -3.36 -8.17 -16.74
N VAL A 191 -2.54 -7.48 -15.96
CA VAL A 191 -1.87 -6.26 -16.43
C VAL A 191 -0.93 -6.56 -17.60
N LEU A 192 -0.11 -7.60 -17.50
CA LEU A 192 0.75 -8.03 -18.62
C LEU A 192 -0.05 -8.36 -19.88
N ALA A 193 -1.19 -9.06 -19.72
CA ALA A 193 -2.05 -9.43 -20.85
C ALA A 193 -2.68 -8.21 -21.54
N MET A 194 -2.94 -7.10 -20.83
CA MET A 194 -3.41 -5.85 -21.44
C MET A 194 -2.38 -5.27 -22.41
N ASP A 195 -1.10 -5.56 -22.18
CA ASP A 195 0.02 -5.04 -22.97
C ASP A 195 0.56 -6.13 -23.93
N GLY A 196 -0.23 -7.18 -24.18
CA GLY A 196 0.07 -8.26 -25.13
C GLY A 196 1.09 -9.30 -24.62
N VAL A 197 1.47 -9.25 -23.34
CA VAL A 197 2.48 -10.15 -22.75
C VAL A 197 1.81 -11.29 -22.00
N HIS A 198 2.01 -12.53 -22.48
CA HIS A 198 1.45 -13.73 -21.86
C HIS A 198 2.49 -14.48 -21.02
N PHE A 199 2.82 -13.94 -19.85
CA PHE A 199 3.82 -14.53 -18.95
C PHE A 199 3.42 -14.49 -17.47
N ALA A 200 2.57 -15.44 -17.05
CA ALA A 200 2.05 -15.50 -15.69
C ALA A 200 3.14 -15.72 -14.60
N ALA A 201 4.28 -16.29 -14.99
CA ALA A 201 5.37 -16.60 -14.09
C ALA A 201 5.96 -15.34 -13.42
N LEU A 202 5.92 -14.16 -14.05
CA LEU A 202 6.40 -12.92 -13.43
C LEU A 202 5.64 -12.61 -12.13
N GLY A 203 4.31 -12.71 -12.15
CA GLY A 203 3.48 -12.44 -10.98
C GLY A 203 3.73 -13.42 -9.85
N VAL A 204 3.90 -14.71 -10.16
CA VAL A 204 4.23 -15.75 -9.18
C VAL A 204 5.63 -15.52 -8.60
N PHE A 205 6.61 -15.21 -9.45
CA PHE A 205 7.98 -14.94 -9.05
C PHE A 205 8.08 -13.72 -8.14
N ALA A 206 7.49 -12.58 -8.54
CA ALA A 206 7.52 -11.35 -7.76
C ALA A 206 6.86 -11.53 -6.38
N TRP A 207 5.66 -12.13 -6.35
CA TRP A 207 4.96 -12.44 -5.10
C TRP A 207 5.77 -13.41 -4.22
N GLY A 208 6.33 -14.46 -4.82
CA GLY A 208 7.08 -15.49 -4.12
C GLY A 208 8.38 -14.94 -3.52
N ALA A 209 9.16 -14.17 -4.29
CA ALA A 209 10.39 -13.55 -3.85
C ALA A 209 10.14 -12.58 -2.68
N GLN A 210 9.13 -11.71 -2.80
CA GLN A 210 8.75 -10.79 -1.74
C GLN A 210 8.25 -11.53 -0.48
N THR A 211 7.40 -12.54 -0.66
CA THR A 211 6.84 -13.31 0.45
C THR A 211 7.92 -14.08 1.19
N LEU A 212 8.82 -14.74 0.46
CA LEU A 212 9.94 -15.46 1.05
C LEU A 212 10.82 -14.52 1.88
N ALA A 213 11.15 -13.33 1.35
CA ALA A 213 11.93 -12.34 2.07
C ALA A 213 11.23 -11.89 3.38
N ILE A 214 9.93 -11.58 3.32
CA ILE A 214 9.17 -11.15 4.51
C ILE A 214 9.05 -12.27 5.54
N VAL A 215 8.79 -13.50 5.11
CA VAL A 215 8.69 -14.65 6.02
C VAL A 215 10.03 -14.91 6.69
N VAL A 216 11.13 -15.01 5.93
CA VAL A 216 12.46 -15.29 6.48
C VAL A 216 12.90 -14.19 7.46
N LEU A 217 12.86 -12.93 7.02
CA LEU A 217 13.29 -11.80 7.87
C LEU A 217 12.32 -11.56 9.03
N GLY A 218 11.03 -11.81 8.84
CA GLY A 218 10.00 -11.67 9.85
C GLY A 218 10.12 -12.70 10.96
N LEU A 219 10.28 -13.98 10.61
CA LEU A 219 10.52 -15.05 11.57
C LEU A 219 11.85 -14.87 12.30
N LEU A 220 12.91 -14.48 11.59
CA LEU A 220 14.19 -14.15 12.21
C LEU A 220 14.05 -12.98 13.21
N SER A 221 13.30 -11.94 12.83
CA SER A 221 13.01 -10.80 13.72
C SER A 221 12.23 -11.22 14.97
N LEU A 222 11.28 -12.15 14.86
CA LEU A 222 10.53 -12.70 16.00
C LEU A 222 11.40 -13.57 16.91
N PHE A 223 12.31 -14.35 16.32
CA PHE A 223 13.25 -15.15 17.08
C PHE A 223 14.25 -14.29 17.86
N LEU A 224 14.79 -13.24 17.22
CA LEU A 224 15.77 -12.35 17.84
C LEU A 224 15.16 -11.51 18.98
N ILE A 225 13.95 -10.97 18.81
CA ILE A 225 13.32 -10.15 19.86
C ILE A 225 13.01 -10.96 21.13
N GLN A 226 12.69 -12.25 20.99
CA GLN A 226 12.50 -13.15 22.16
C GLN A 226 13.77 -13.36 22.97
N ARG A 227 14.95 -13.11 22.38
CA ARG A 227 16.26 -13.20 23.05
C ARG A 227 16.76 -11.88 23.58
N GLN A 228 16.07 -10.77 23.29
CA GLN A 228 16.45 -9.48 23.85
C GLN A 228 15.99 -9.39 25.30
N PRO A 229 16.86 -8.95 26.23
CA PRO A 229 16.43 -8.62 27.58
C PRO A 229 15.41 -7.50 27.48
N LYS A 230 14.32 -7.62 28.24
CA LYS A 230 13.35 -6.53 28.37
C LYS A 230 14.05 -5.40 29.11
N GLU A 231 13.88 -4.15 28.67
CA GLU A 231 14.32 -3.03 29.51
C GLU A 231 13.62 -3.14 30.89
N GLU A 232 14.36 -3.09 31.99
CA GLU A 232 13.81 -3.05 33.36
C GLU A 232 13.55 -1.59 33.76
N SER A 233 12.44 -1.31 34.45
CA SER A 233 12.09 0.06 34.86
C SER A 233 13.01 0.52 35.98
N GLU A 234 13.84 1.53 35.73
CA GLU A 234 14.35 2.42 36.78
C GLU A 234 13.16 3.23 37.33
N GLN A 235 12.40 2.62 38.24
CA GLN A 235 11.42 3.31 39.08
C GLN A 235 11.06 2.40 40.26
N ASN A 236 12.01 2.25 41.17
CA ASN A 236 11.84 1.91 42.58
C ASN A 236 13.13 2.31 43.32
N GLU A 237 13.48 3.60 43.29
CA GLU A 237 14.48 4.18 44.17
C GLU A 237 14.20 5.68 44.36
N VAL A 238 13.03 6.00 44.92
CA VAL A 238 12.88 7.20 45.77
C VAL A 238 11.89 6.84 46.88
N ASP A 239 12.35 6.03 47.82
CA ASP A 239 11.87 6.01 49.19
C ASP A 239 13.12 5.79 50.06
N ILE A 240 13.62 6.88 50.64
CA ILE A 240 14.23 7.08 51.98
C ILE A 240 14.57 8.58 52.10
#